data_AF-A0A291MWT6-F1
#
_entry.id   AF-A0A291MWT6-F1
#
_cell.length_a   1.000
_cell.length_b   1.000
_cell.length_c   1.000
_cell.angle_alpha   90.00
_cell.angle_beta   90.00
_cell.angle_gamma   90.00
#
_symmetry.space_group_name_H-M   'P 1'
#
loop_
_entity.id
_entity.type
_entity.pdbx_description
1 polymer ?
#
loop_
_entity_poly.entity_id
_entity_poly.type
_entity_poly.pdbx_seq_one_letter_code
_entity_poly.pdbx_strand_id
1 'polypeptide(L)' 'MKGLLKLAFLTGLGAVAWKSLKERAGKDDGAAADDLDDRGPVGSSGIVRDAGPQADDSDWDMVDEQSDESFPASDPPGNY' A
#
# COMPACT_ATOMS: atom_id res chain seq x y z
N MET A 1 11.61 26.87 -42.53
CA MET A 1 10.59 25.85 -42.22
C MET A 1 11.16 24.48 -41.85
N LYS A 2 12.14 23.92 -42.59
CA LYS A 2 12.71 22.59 -42.31
C LYS A 2 13.34 22.45 -40.91
N GLY A 3 13.94 23.52 -40.37
CA GLY A 3 14.53 23.53 -39.03
C GLY A 3 13.50 23.40 -37.91
N LEU A 4 12.37 24.12 -37.99
CA LEU A 4 11.27 24.00 -37.03
C LEU A 4 10.66 22.60 -37.03
N LEU A 5 10.50 22.01 -38.22
CA LEU A 5 9.98 20.64 -38.37
C LEU A 5 10.88 19.61 -37.68
N LYS A 6 12.21 19.74 -37.82
CA LYS A 6 13.18 18.87 -37.12
C LYS A 6 13.16 19.07 -35.61
N LEU A 7 13.05 20.33 -35.16
CA LEU A 7 12.96 20.64 -33.74
C LEU A 7 11.70 20.03 -33.11
N ALA A 8 10.54 20.20 -33.76
CA ALA A 8 9.28 19.59 -33.33
C ALA A 8 9.35 18.07 -33.29
N PHE A 9 10.06 17.45 -34.26
CA PHE A 9 10.26 16.01 -34.29
C PHE A 9 11.16 15.53 -33.13
N LEU A 10 12.25 16.24 -32.86
CA LEU A 10 13.17 15.93 -31.76
C LEU A 10 12.51 16.10 -30.39
N THR A 11 11.73 17.16 -30.19
CA THR A 11 11.01 17.38 -28.93
C THR A 11 9.87 16.37 -28.74
N GLY A 12 9.15 16.01 -29.81
CA GLY A 12 8.13 14.97 -29.78
C GLY A 12 8.69 13.59 -29.40
N LEU A 13 9.79 13.18 -30.04
CA LEU A 13 10.48 11.92 -29.73
C LEU A 13 11.00 11.90 -28.29
N GLY A 14 11.60 13.00 -27.83
CA GLY A 14 12.09 13.13 -26.45
C GLY A 14 10.97 13.02 -25.41
N ALA A 15 9.82 13.65 -25.64
CA ALA A 15 8.68 13.60 -24.74
C ALA A 15 8.09 12.19 -24.62
N VAL A 16 8.00 11.45 -25.73
CA VAL A 16 7.51 10.05 -25.73
C VAL A 16 8.49 9.13 -24.99
N ALA A 17 9.80 9.26 -25.25
CA ALA A 17 10.82 8.48 -24.56
C ALA A 17 10.83 8.76 -23.04
N TRP A 18 10.77 10.04 -22.66
CA TRP A 18 10.70 10.45 -21.25
C TRP A 18 9.47 9.90 -20.55
N LYS A 19 8.29 10.01 -21.18
CA LYS A 19 7.04 9.48 -20.64
C LYS A 19 7.11 7.96 -20.44
N SER A 20 7.64 7.23 -21.42
CA SER A 20 7.76 5.77 -21.32
C SER A 20 8.75 5.34 -20.23
N LEU A 21 9.87 6.05 -20.06
CA LEU A 21 10.81 5.78 -18.96
C LEU A 21 10.21 6.11 -17.60
N LYS A 22 9.45 7.21 -17.50
CA LYS A 22 8.77 7.60 -16.25
C LYS A 22 7.67 6.60 -15.87
N GLU A 23 6.91 6.10 -16.85
CA GLU A 23 5.88 5.07 -16.63
C GLU A 23 6.48 3.72 -16.21
N ARG A 24 7.67 3.37 -16.71
CA ARG A 24 8.40 2.17 -16.26
C ARG A 24 8.93 2.35 -14.84
N ALA A 25 9.57 3.49 -14.55
CA ALA A 25 10.08 3.78 -13.21
C ALA A 25 8.98 3.88 -12.13
N GLY A 26 7.76 4.26 -12.51
CA GLY A 26 6.58 4.24 -11.63
C GLY A 26 5.78 2.94 -11.67
N LYS A 27 6.30 1.87 -12.28
CA LYS A 27 5.70 0.53 -12.33
C LYS A 27 6.64 -0.55 -11.76
N ASP A 28 7.86 -0.15 -11.37
CA ASP A 28 8.89 -1.00 -10.76
C ASP A 28 8.87 -0.96 -9.22
N ASP A 29 7.83 -0.39 -8.63
CA ASP A 29 7.46 -0.49 -7.21
C ASP A 29 6.94 -1.89 -6.82
N GLY A 30 6.96 -2.87 -7.75
CA GLY A 30 6.55 -4.26 -7.50
C GLY A 30 7.52 -5.35 -7.95
N ALA A 31 8.73 -5.02 -8.42
CA ALA A 31 9.67 -6.02 -8.99
C ALA A 31 10.99 -6.19 -8.22
N ALA A 32 11.09 -5.66 -7.00
CA ALA A 32 12.21 -5.86 -6.08
C ALA A 32 11.75 -6.51 -4.76
N ALA A 33 10.86 -7.50 -4.87
CA ALA A 33 10.26 -8.21 -3.73
C ALA A 33 11.18 -9.32 -3.17
N ASP A 34 12.49 -9.10 -3.06
CA ASP A 34 13.38 -10.12 -2.48
C ASP A 34 14.40 -9.60 -1.46
N ASP A 35 14.44 -8.30 -1.12
CA ASP A 35 15.39 -7.83 -0.09
C ASP A 35 15.10 -6.45 0.53
N LEU A 36 13.82 -6.02 0.60
CA LEU A 36 13.47 -4.73 1.20
C LEU A 36 12.90 -4.93 2.61
N ASP A 37 13.62 -4.37 3.57
CA ASP A 37 13.18 -4.18 4.94
C ASP A 37 11.76 -3.58 4.98
N ASP A 38 10.77 -4.41 5.35
CA ASP A 38 9.33 -4.04 5.44
C ASP A 38 9.03 -2.97 6.52
N ARG A 39 10.07 -2.55 7.26
CA ARG A 39 10.00 -1.45 8.21
C ARG A 39 10.02 -0.14 7.42
N GLY A 40 8.84 0.47 7.30
CA GLY A 40 8.68 1.85 6.83
C GLY A 40 9.58 2.84 7.59
N PRO A 41 9.74 4.08 7.11
CA PRO A 41 10.68 5.06 7.66
C PRO A 41 10.47 5.30 9.16
N VAL A 42 11.53 5.68 9.90
CA VAL A 42 11.45 5.93 11.35
C VAL A 42 10.32 6.91 11.67
N GLY A 43 9.36 6.47 12.50
CA GLY A 43 8.12 7.21 12.82
C GLY A 43 6.89 6.78 12.00
N SER A 44 7.06 5.86 11.05
CA SER A 44 5.99 5.16 10.35
C SER A 44 5.59 3.88 11.10
N SER A 45 4.34 3.47 10.97
CA SER A 45 3.85 2.14 11.39
C SER A 45 4.38 0.98 10.53
N GLY A 46 5.19 1.27 9.50
CA GLY A 46 5.59 0.28 8.49
C GLY A 46 4.53 0.08 7.41
N ILE A 47 4.76 -0.89 6.54
CA ILE A 47 3.79 -1.31 5.53
C ILE A 47 2.64 -2.04 6.25
N VAL A 48 1.46 -1.43 6.26
CA VAL A 48 0.24 -2.09 6.75
C VAL A 48 -0.25 -3.01 5.64
N ARG A 49 -0.14 -4.32 5.84
CA ARG A 49 -0.70 -5.32 4.93
C ARG A 49 -2.22 -5.36 5.02
N ASP A 50 -2.87 -5.75 3.93
CA ASP A 50 -4.32 -6.01 3.94
C ASP A 50 -4.67 -7.01 5.05
N ALA A 51 -5.83 -6.79 5.69
CA ALA A 51 -6.34 -7.62 6.79
C ALA A 51 -6.68 -9.06 6.37
N GLY A 52 -6.52 -9.40 5.08
CA GLY A 52 -7.03 -10.62 4.48
C GLY A 52 -8.52 -10.48 4.12
N PRO A 53 -9.14 -11.53 3.59
CA PRO A 53 -10.57 -11.53 3.30
C PRO A 53 -11.37 -11.22 4.56
N GLN A 54 -12.15 -10.13 4.56
CA GLN A 54 -13.15 -9.90 5.60
C GLN A 54 -14.18 -11.03 5.55
N ALA A 55 -14.31 -11.77 6.66
CA ALA A 55 -15.47 -12.60 6.90
C ALA A 55 -16.65 -11.68 7.28
N ASP A 56 -17.85 -12.02 6.82
CA ASP A 56 -19.09 -11.40 7.29
C ASP A 56 -19.57 -12.18 8.50
N ASP A 57 -19.42 -11.62 9.70
CA ASP A 57 -19.82 -12.25 10.96
C ASP A 57 -21.28 -11.91 11.27
N SER A 58 -22.20 -12.31 10.37
CA SER A 58 -23.63 -11.99 10.49
C SER A 58 -24.29 -12.57 11.76
N ASP A 59 -23.65 -13.56 12.38
CA ASP A 59 -24.15 -14.30 13.54
C ASP A 59 -23.38 -13.97 14.84
N TRP A 60 -22.59 -12.89 14.86
CA TRP A 60 -21.85 -12.46 16.05
C TRP A 60 -22.76 -12.19 17.24
N ASP A 61 -22.46 -12.79 18.38
CA ASP A 61 -23.23 -12.62 19.61
C ASP A 61 -22.40 -12.17 20.83
N MET A 62 -23.07 -11.96 21.97
CA MET A 62 -22.41 -11.49 23.19
C MET A 62 -21.44 -12.51 23.80
N VAL A 63 -21.62 -13.80 23.50
CA VAL A 63 -20.69 -14.84 23.95
C VAL A 63 -19.40 -14.76 23.14
N ASP A 64 -19.49 -14.48 21.83
CA ASP A 64 -18.34 -14.25 20.97
C ASP A 64 -17.52 -13.03 21.44
N GLU A 65 -18.19 -11.91 21.72
CA GLU A 65 -17.55 -10.69 22.25
C GLU A 65 -16.81 -10.96 23.57
N GLN A 66 -17.48 -11.59 24.53
CA GLN A 66 -16.88 -11.92 25.83
C GLN A 66 -15.71 -12.88 25.71
N SER A 67 -15.72 -13.75 24.69
CA SER A 67 -14.61 -14.66 24.41
C SER A 67 -13.41 -13.90 23.80
N ASP A 68 -13.64 -12.92 22.93
CA ASP A 68 -12.56 -12.11 22.32
C ASP A 68 -11.90 -11.17 23.35
N GLU A 69 -12.68 -10.59 24.26
CA GLU A 69 -12.19 -9.72 25.34
C GLU A 69 -11.50 -10.46 26.49
N SER A 70 -11.46 -11.80 26.48
CA SER A 70 -11.14 -12.61 27.66
C SER A 70 -9.65 -12.73 28.06
N PHE A 71 -8.68 -12.16 27.33
CA PHE A 71 -7.25 -12.30 27.70
C PHE A 71 -6.31 -11.13 27.30
N PRO A 72 -5.42 -10.65 28.21
CA PRO A 72 -5.62 -10.30 29.60
C PRO A 72 -5.80 -8.79 29.72
N ALA A 73 -7.03 -8.29 29.61
CA ALA A 73 -7.35 -6.97 30.12
C ALA A 73 -7.24 -7.03 31.65
N SER A 74 -6.28 -6.32 32.23
CA SER A 74 -6.11 -6.19 33.69
C SER A 74 -7.24 -5.40 34.35
N ASP A 75 -8.41 -5.30 33.71
CA ASP A 75 -9.56 -4.58 34.22
C ASP A 75 -10.31 -5.51 35.19
N PRO A 76 -10.41 -5.12 36.48
CA PRO A 76 -11.15 -5.93 37.45
C PRO A 76 -12.62 -6.05 37.01
N PRO A 77 -13.29 -7.18 37.30
CA PRO A 77 -14.64 -7.43 36.83
C PRO A 77 -15.59 -6.31 37.29
N GLY A 78 -16.02 -5.50 36.33
CA GLY A 78 -16.99 -4.44 36.52
C GLY A 78 -18.42 -4.96 36.43
N ASN A 79 -18.86 -5.70 37.45
CA ASN A 79 -20.28 -5.91 37.71
C ASN A 79 -20.65 -5.17 39.01
N TYR A 80 -21.06 -3.91 38.87
CA TYR A 80 -21.89 -3.16 39.83
C TYR A 80 -23.08 -2.57 39.12
#